data_AF-A0A1H9WA65-F1
#
_entry.id   AF-A0A1H9WA65-F1
#
_cell.length_a   1.000
_cell.length_b   1.000
_cell.length_c   1.000
_cell.angle_alpha   90.00
_cell.angle_beta   90.00
_cell.angle_gamma   90.00
#
_symmetry.space_group_name_H-M   'P 1'
#
loop_
_entity.id
_entity.type
_entity.pdbx_description
1 polymer ?
#
loop_
_entity_poly.entity_id
_entity_poly.type
_entity_poly.pdbx_seq_one_letter_code
_entity_poly.pdbx_strand_id
1 'polypeptide(L)'
;MLDTVQTTFTICVQRNVNGTYTLAGLVNEESLSDAAVLELQIKDEAGFFKKVRETEMDEFRYFEMTQIQLESGDLDHLYLKLKELDILEKVEFTDK
;
A
#
# COMPACT_ATOMS: atom_id res chain seq x y z
N MET A 1 18.24 6.57 24.21
CA MET A 1 16.88 6.22 23.75
C MET A 1 17.07 5.32 22.55
N LEU A 2 16.53 4.10 22.56
CA LEU A 2 16.37 3.38 21.31
C LEU A 2 15.22 4.09 20.59
N ASP A 3 15.52 4.76 19.49
CA ASP A 3 14.49 5.20 18.55
C ASP A 3 13.81 3.94 18.05
N THR A 4 12.54 3.74 18.42
CA THR A 4 11.68 2.75 17.79
C THR A 4 11.63 3.11 16.31
N VAL A 5 12.27 2.29 15.47
CA VAL A 5 12.18 2.38 14.02
C VAL A 5 10.69 2.33 13.68
N GLN A 6 10.12 3.45 13.26
CA GLN A 6 8.73 3.49 12.81
C GLN A 6 8.67 2.86 11.43
N THR A 7 7.76 1.91 11.25
CA THR A 7 7.41 1.38 9.93
C THR A 7 7.10 2.54 9.00
N THR A 8 7.89 2.70 7.95
CA THR A 8 7.71 3.81 7.01
C THR A 8 7.37 3.26 5.63
N PHE A 9 6.25 3.73 5.07
CA PHE A 9 5.86 3.43 3.70
C PHE A 9 6.25 4.61 2.80
N THR A 10 7.02 4.34 1.75
CA THR A 10 7.28 5.30 0.68
C THR A 10 6.60 4.79 -0.58
N ILE A 11 5.51 5.45 -0.98
CA ILE A 11 4.60 4.96 -2.02
C ILE A 11 4.53 5.98 -3.14
N CYS A 12 4.57 5.49 -4.38
CA CYS A 12 4.29 6.25 -5.58
C CYS A 12 3.05 5.66 -6.25
N VAL A 13 2.14 6.53 -6.69
CA VAL A 13 0.94 6.13 -7.43
C VAL A 13 0.99 6.76 -8.83
N GLN A 14 0.76 5.93 -9.85
CA GLN A 14 0.71 6.36 -11.24
C GLN A 14 -0.66 6.00 -11.82
N ARG A 15 -1.31 6.97 -12.48
CA ARG A 15 -2.45 6.69 -13.36
C ARG A 15 -1.96 6.33 -14.76
N ASN A 16 -2.31 5.15 -15.23
CA ASN A 16 -1.96 4.64 -16.55
C ASN A 16 -2.89 5.18 -17.65
N VAL A 17 -2.42 5.19 -18.90
CA VAL A 17 -3.17 5.68 -20.07
C VAL A 17 -4.51 4.94 -20.27
N ASN A 18 -4.57 3.66 -19.89
CA ASN A 18 -5.77 2.84 -19.98
C ASN A 18 -6.77 3.07 -18.83
N GLY A 19 -6.53 4.04 -17.95
CA GLY A 19 -7.41 4.36 -16.82
C GLY A 19 -7.22 3.49 -15.57
N THR A 20 -6.26 2.56 -15.58
CA THR A 20 -5.86 1.80 -14.38
C THR A 20 -4.80 2.55 -13.58
N TYR A 21 -4.50 2.06 -12.38
CA TYR A 21 -3.44 2.57 -11.52
C TYR A 21 -2.32 1.56 -11.33
N THR A 22 -1.12 2.07 -11.14
CA THR A 22 0.03 1.33 -10.63
C THR A 22 0.46 1.94 -9.31
N LEU A 23 0.59 1.10 -8.29
CA LEU A 23 1.16 1.45 -7.00
C LEU A 23 2.51 0.74 -6.87
N ALA A 24 3.56 1.49 -6.54
CA ALA A 24 4.87 0.93 -6.25
C ALA A 24 5.46 1.62 -5.04
N GLY A 25 6.26 0.91 -4.25
CA GLY A 25 6.82 1.51 -3.06
C GLY A 25 7.85 0.65 -2.34
N LEU A 26 8.38 1.24 -1.27
CA LEU A 26 9.31 0.62 -0.34
C LEU A 26 8.70 0.63 1.05
N VAL A 27 8.87 -0.46 1.78
CA VAL A 27 8.50 -0.54 3.20
C VAL A 27 9.78 -0.66 4.02
N ASN A 28 10.01 0.31 4.91
CA ASN A 28 11.13 0.24 5.84
C ASN A 28 10.63 -0.24 7.21
N GLU A 29 10.79 -1.54 7.46
CA GLU A 29 10.47 -2.17 8.74
C GLU A 29 11.42 -3.34 8.99
N GLU A 30 12.18 -3.28 10.09
CA GLU A 30 13.26 -4.23 10.39
C GLU A 30 12.76 -5.64 10.67
N SER A 31 11.55 -5.77 11.22
CA SER A 31 10.96 -7.05 11.62
C SER A 31 10.28 -7.83 10.48
N LEU A 32 10.32 -7.32 9.25
CA LEU A 32 9.73 -7.97 8.08
C LEU A 32 10.47 -9.22 7.66
N SER A 33 9.71 -10.29 7.38
CA SER A 33 10.22 -11.47 6.70
C SER A 33 10.46 -11.22 5.21
N ASP A 34 11.38 -12.00 4.63
CA ASP A 34 11.49 -12.12 3.18
C ASP A 34 10.17 -12.68 2.62
N ALA A 35 9.61 -12.06 1.58
CA ALA A 35 8.29 -12.36 1.01
C ALA A 35 7.07 -11.95 1.86
N ALA A 36 7.22 -10.96 2.75
CA ALA A 36 6.08 -10.40 3.46
C ALA A 36 5.02 -9.82 2.50
N VAL A 37 3.75 -9.98 2.89
CA VAL A 37 2.60 -9.72 2.01
C VAL A 37 1.93 -8.39 2.33
N LEU A 38 1.66 -7.61 1.27
CA LEU A 38 0.90 -6.37 1.31
C LEU A 38 -0.48 -6.55 0.69
N GLU A 39 -1.51 -6.04 1.36
CA GLU A 39 -2.86 -5.93 0.82
C GLU A 39 -3.20 -4.47 0.55
N LEU A 40 -3.64 -4.19 -0.66
CA LEU A 40 -4.32 -2.94 -0.99
C LEU A 40 -5.79 -3.05 -0.59
N GLN A 41 -6.26 -2.11 0.22
CA GLN A 41 -7.62 -2.07 0.74
C GLN A 41 -8.26 -0.71 0.47
N ILE A 42 -9.57 -0.68 0.27
CA ILE A 42 -10.37 0.54 0.23
C ILE A 42 -11.26 0.56 1.46
N LYS A 43 -11.33 1.70 2.14
CA LYS A 43 -12.29 1.93 3.22
C LYS A 43 -13.58 2.48 2.66
N ASP A 44 -14.69 1.77 2.82
CA ASP A 44 -16.01 2.26 2.40
C ASP A 44 -16.57 3.34 3.34
N GLU A 45 -17.69 3.95 2.95
CA GLU A 45 -18.37 4.99 3.74
C GLU A 45 -18.87 4.48 5.11
N ALA A 46 -19.14 3.18 5.23
CA ALA A 46 -19.55 2.55 6.48
C ALA A 46 -18.34 2.20 7.38
N GLY A 47 -17.12 2.45 6.89
CA GLY A 47 -15.87 2.23 7.60
C GLY A 47 -15.30 0.82 7.50
N PHE A 48 -15.86 -0.05 6.66
CA PHE A 48 -15.33 -1.38 6.41
C PHE A 48 -14.21 -1.34 5.39
N PHE A 49 -13.21 -2.19 5.60
CA PHE A 49 -12.09 -2.36 4.67
C PHE A 49 -12.38 -3.50 3.69
N LYS A 50 -12.32 -3.18 2.40
CA LYS A 50 -12.47 -4.15 1.31
C LYS A 50 -11.11 -4.36 0.64
N LYS A 51 -10.66 -5.62 0.58
CA LYS A 51 -9.45 -5.99 -0.17
C LYS A 51 -9.66 -5.76 -1.68
N VAL A 52 -8.76 -5.00 -2.28
CA VAL A 52 -8.68 -4.75 -3.72
C VAL A 52 -7.69 -5.72 -4.35
N ARG A 53 -6.49 -5.81 -3.77
CA ARG A 53 -5.37 -6.59 -4.32
C ARG A 53 -4.40 -6.99 -3.23
N GLU A 54 -3.57 -7.96 -3.54
CA GLU A 54 -2.50 -8.47 -2.68
C GLU A 54 -1.24 -8.66 -3.53
N THR A 55 -0.07 -8.44 -2.94
CA THR A 55 1.23 -8.71 -3.54
C THR A 55 2.25 -9.11 -2.48
N GLU A 56 3.26 -9.85 -2.90
CA GLU A 56 4.44 -10.13 -2.09
C GLU A 56 5.48 -9.03 -2.31
N MET A 57 6.19 -8.66 -1.25
CA MET A 57 7.38 -7.82 -1.33
C MET A 57 8.59 -8.67 -1.72
N ASP A 58 9.54 -8.05 -2.42
CA ASP A 58 10.82 -8.68 -2.71
C ASP A 58 11.82 -8.57 -1.54
N GLU A 59 13.03 -9.11 -1.75
CA GLU A 59 14.14 -9.08 -0.80
C GLU A 59 14.63 -7.65 -0.45
N PHE A 60 14.29 -6.65 -1.26
CA PHE A 60 14.61 -5.25 -1.03
C PHE A 60 13.46 -4.47 -0.40
N ARG A 61 12.40 -5.18 0.05
CA ARG A 61 11.16 -4.62 0.59
C ARG A 61 10.44 -3.70 -0.39
N TYR A 62 10.67 -3.94 -1.68
CA TYR A 62 9.97 -3.29 -2.77
C TYR A 62 8.71 -4.07 -3.11
N PHE A 63 7.67 -3.35 -3.49
CA PHE A 63 6.46 -3.92 -4.06
C PHE A 63 5.99 -3.14 -5.28
N GLU A 64 5.32 -3.85 -6.17
CA GLU A 64 4.61 -3.28 -7.31
C GLU A 64 3.25 -3.96 -7.49
N MET A 65 2.20 -3.15 -7.62
CA MET A 65 0.85 -3.57 -7.94
C MET A 65 0.38 -2.80 -9.17
N THR A 66 0.31 -3.47 -10.33
CA THR A 66 -0.02 -2.85 -11.62
C THR A 66 -1.47 -3.12 -12.03
N GLN A 67 -2.04 -2.34 -12.96
CA GLN A 67 -3.37 -2.61 -13.53
C GLN A 67 -4.50 -2.67 -12.47
N ILE A 68 -4.45 -1.80 -11.46
CA ILE A 68 -5.47 -1.71 -10.43
C ILE A 68 -6.63 -0.86 -10.98
N GLN A 69 -7.84 -1.41 -10.94
CA GLN A 69 -9.05 -0.65 -11.26
C GLN A 69 -9.54 0.02 -9.97
N LEU A 70 -9.53 1.35 -9.96
CA LEU A 70 -10.04 2.18 -8.86
C LEU A 70 -11.06 3.17 -9.43
N GLU A 71 -12.12 3.44 -8.68
CA GLU A 71 -13.09 4.49 -8.94
C GLU A 71 -12.57 5.83 -8.40
N SER A 72 -13.09 6.95 -8.91
CA SER A 72 -12.59 8.29 -8.53
C SER A 72 -12.69 8.58 -7.02
N GLY A 73 -13.63 7.95 -6.31
CA GLY A 73 -13.76 8.10 -4.85
C GLY A 73 -12.81 7.19 -4.06
N ASP A 74 -12.27 6.13 -4.67
CA ASP A 74 -11.47 5.14 -3.94
C ASP A 74 -10.10 5.69 -3.53
N LEU A 75 -9.58 6.67 -4.26
CA LEU A 75 -8.24 7.23 -4.04
C LEU A 75 -8.11 7.87 -2.65
N ASP A 76 -9.12 8.60 -2.20
CA ASP A 76 -9.12 9.25 -0.87
C ASP A 76 -9.23 8.26 0.30
N HIS A 77 -9.58 7.02 -0.02
CA HIS A 77 -9.87 5.94 0.92
C HIS A 77 -8.98 4.71 0.72
N LEU A 78 -7.81 4.89 0.11
CA LEU A 78 -6.88 3.82 -0.19
C LEU A 78 -5.91 3.56 0.98
N TYR A 79 -5.73 2.29 1.33
CA TYR A 79 -4.88 1.84 2.44
C TYR A 79 -4.02 0.65 2.02
N LEU A 80 -2.79 0.59 2.54
CA LEU A 80 -1.94 -0.59 2.46
C LEU A 80 -1.86 -1.26 3.82
N LYS A 81 -2.17 -2.55 3.84
CA LYS A 81 -2.04 -3.40 5.02
C LYS A 81 -0.86 -4.33 4.85
N LEU A 82 0.11 -4.23 5.75
CA LEU A 82 1.14 -5.24 5.92
C LEU A 82 0.60 -6.38 6.79
N LYS A 83 0.34 -7.54 6.19
CA LYS A 83 -0.42 -8.62 6.84
C LYS A 83 0.28 -9.21 8.06
N GLU A 84 1.59 -9.39 7.94
CA GLU A 84 2.38 -10.08 8.97
C GLU A 84 2.37 -9.33 10.30
N LEU A 85 2.43 -8.00 10.25
CA LEU A 85 2.50 -7.13 11.42
C LEU A 85 1.16 -6.47 11.77
N ASP A 86 0.11 -6.73 10.97
CA ASP A 86 -1.20 -6.08 11.08
C ASP A 86 -1.14 -4.54 11.04
N ILE A 87 -0.14 -3.99 10.35
CA ILE A 87 0.05 -2.55 10.19
C ILE A 87 -0.77 -2.06 9.01
N LEU A 88 -1.54 -1.01 9.22
CA LEU A 88 -2.41 -0.41 8.22
C LEU A 88 -2.04 1.07 8.05
N GLU A 89 -1.65 1.44 6.83
CA GLU A 89 -1.25 2.81 6.51
C GLU A 89 -2.11 3.37 5.38
N LYS A 90 -2.46 4.66 5.51
CA LYS A 90 -3.21 5.36 4.46
C LYS A 90 -2.25 5.70 3.31
N VAL A 91 -2.67 5.45 2.09
CA VAL A 91 -1.92 5.88 0.90
C VAL A 91 -2.22 7.36 0.67
N GLU A 92 -1.23 8.23 0.87
CA GLU A 92 -1.37 9.65 0.57
C GLU A 92 -0.99 9.95 -0.88
N PHE A 93 -1.90 10.60 -1.60
CA PHE A 93 -1.65 11.13 -2.93
C PHE A 93 -1.06 12.53 -2.80
N THR A 94 0.18 12.70 -3.25
CA THR A 94 0.75 14.03 -3.44
C THR A 94 0.41 14.49 -4.85
N ASP A 95 -0.69 15.24 -4.99
CA ASP A 95 -0.94 16.02 -6.21
C ASP A 95 0.21 17.03 -6.36
N LYS A 96 0.96 16.93 -7.47
CA LYS A 96 1.96 17.92 -7.89
C LYS A 96 1.46 18.68 -9.11
#